data_AF-Q984I7-F1
#
_entry.id   AF-Q984I7-F1
#
_cell.length_a   1.000
_cell.length_b   1.000
_cell.length_c   1.000
_cell.angle_alpha   90.00
_cell.angle_beta   90.00
_cell.angle_gamma   90.00
#
_symmetry.space_group_name_H-M   'P 1'
#
loop_
_entity.id
_entity.type
_entity.pdbx_description
1 polymer ?
#
loop_
_entity_poly.entity_id
_entity_poly.type
_entity_poly.pdbx_seq_one_letter_code
_entity_poly.pdbx_strand_id
1 'polypeptide(L)'
;MLFDPLWSRHQAGSLLFREVDPMSTPRLAGLQSSMGHHRMSSTFDHKTLRLDMDGFCRFARRAFPTSTAAHLASVVGATMSTAEKWLSGHTRPSGEHLAAMISAFGPAFLAEAVPSTRQWAAPIIERARLAEISRQLSEILEAAE
;
A
#
# COMPACT_ATOMS: atom_id res chain seq x y z
N MET A 1 19.95 -10.36 -9.71
CA MET A 1 18.49 -10.55 -9.82
C MET A 1 17.84 -9.19 -9.57
N LEU A 2 17.70 -8.38 -10.63
CA LEU A 2 17.10 -7.05 -10.57
C LEU A 2 15.58 -7.21 -10.57
N PHE A 3 14.95 -7.10 -9.41
CA PHE A 3 13.66 -6.41 -9.36
C PHE A 3 14.03 -4.94 -9.19
N ASP A 4 14.16 -4.22 -10.31
CA ASP A 4 14.23 -2.77 -10.32
C ASP A 4 12.91 -2.26 -10.88
N PRO A 5 11.91 -2.02 -10.02
CA PRO A 5 10.68 -1.49 -10.48
C PRO A 5 10.73 0.04 -10.45
N LEU A 6 10.63 0.63 -11.63
CA LEU A 6 10.55 2.07 -11.90
C LEU A 6 9.23 2.71 -11.38
N TRP A 7 8.77 2.34 -10.18
CA TRP A 7 7.87 3.17 -9.37
C TRP A 7 8.66 4.18 -8.51
N SER A 8 9.98 4.00 -8.40
CA SER A 8 10.88 4.92 -7.70
C SER A 8 11.19 6.17 -8.52
N ARG A 9 10.31 7.19 -8.39
CA ARG A 9 10.61 8.64 -8.31
C ARG A 9 9.41 9.45 -8.78
N HIS A 10 8.40 9.60 -7.93
CA HIS A 10 7.62 10.82 -7.93
C HIS A 10 7.50 11.34 -6.48
N GLN A 11 8.42 12.26 -6.19
CA GLN A 11 8.30 13.38 -5.25
C GLN A 11 7.81 13.07 -3.83
N ALA A 12 8.78 12.88 -2.94
CA ALA A 12 8.72 13.41 -1.59
C ALA A 12 8.62 14.96 -1.69
N GLY A 13 7.38 15.45 -1.78
CA GLY A 13 7.06 16.87 -1.86
C GLY A 13 6.07 17.25 -0.77
N SER A 14 6.59 17.54 0.42
CA SER A 14 6.06 18.52 1.38
C SER A 14 4.54 18.51 1.64
N LEU A 15 4.08 17.61 2.50
CA LEU A 15 2.83 17.86 3.24
C LEU A 15 3.14 18.83 4.37
N LEU A 16 3.04 20.13 4.07
CA LEU A 16 2.80 21.14 5.10
C LEU A 16 1.40 20.85 5.66
N PHE A 17 1.34 20.17 6.80
CA PHE A 17 0.17 20.20 7.65
C PHE A 17 -0.06 21.65 8.06
N ARG A 18 -1.04 22.30 7.42
CA ARG A 18 -1.51 23.62 7.85
C ARG A 18 -2.26 23.42 9.16
N GLU A 19 -1.54 23.65 10.24
CA GLU A 19 -2.09 23.83 11.59
C GLU A 19 -3.08 25.00 11.53
N VAL A 20 -4.37 24.69 11.65
CA VAL A 20 -5.43 25.70 11.79
C VAL A 20 -5.68 25.86 13.28
N ASP A 21 -5.19 26.99 13.78
CA ASP A 21 -5.32 27.52 15.13
C ASP A 21 -6.80 27.53 15.60
N PRO A 22 -7.14 26.98 16.79
CA PRO A 22 -8.52 26.89 17.25
C PRO A 22 -8.94 28.13 18.05
N MET A 23 -8.82 29.35 17.53
CA MET A 23 -9.41 30.54 18.18
C MET A 23 -9.74 31.65 17.18
N SER A 24 -10.97 31.63 16.65
CA SER A 24 -11.72 32.82 16.23
C SER A 24 -13.16 32.44 15.85
N THR A 25 -14.11 32.76 16.71
CA THR A 25 -15.55 32.74 16.38
C THR A 25 -16.04 34.18 16.21
N PRO A 26 -16.73 34.51 15.10
CA PRO A 26 -17.74 35.54 15.10
C PRO A 26 -19.12 34.91 15.34
N ARG A 27 -19.79 35.36 16.40
CA ARG A 27 -21.20 35.09 16.68
C ARG A 27 -22.06 35.60 15.52
N LEU A 28 -22.81 34.71 14.88
CA LEU A 28 -24.03 35.08 14.17
C LEU A 28 -25.20 34.27 14.75
N ALA A 29 -26.12 35.02 15.34
CA ALA A 29 -27.32 34.54 15.97
C ALA A 29 -28.32 34.04 14.91
N GLY A 30 -29.05 32.98 15.27
CA GLY A 30 -30.41 32.73 14.78
C GLY A 30 -30.51 32.01 13.44
N LEU A 31 -30.66 30.68 13.51
CA LEU A 31 -31.61 29.88 12.71
C LEU A 31 -31.54 28.44 13.24
N GLN A 32 -32.45 28.09 14.16
CA GLN A 32 -32.69 26.70 14.52
C GLN A 32 -33.36 26.01 13.32
N SER A 33 -32.55 25.43 12.44
CA SER A 33 -33.04 24.44 11.49
C SER A 33 -33.04 23.09 12.19
N SER A 34 -34.21 22.68 12.65
CA SER A 34 -34.51 21.34 13.12
C SER A 34 -34.39 20.37 11.95
N MET A 35 -33.17 19.93 11.65
CA MET A 35 -32.90 18.88 10.68
C MET A 35 -32.44 17.66 11.48
N GLY A 36 -33.29 16.63 11.52
CA GLY A 36 -33.04 15.41 12.27
C GLY A 36 -31.63 14.90 12.01
N HIS A 37 -30.93 14.57 13.09
CA HIS A 37 -29.64 13.88 13.02
C HIS A 37 -29.88 12.47 12.44
N HIS A 38 -30.05 12.38 11.13
CA HIS A 38 -29.76 11.15 10.40
C HIS A 38 -28.26 10.94 10.52
N ARG A 39 -27.85 10.34 11.64
CA ARG A 39 -26.57 9.66 11.75
C ARG A 39 -26.61 8.59 10.67
N MET A 40 -26.10 8.90 9.48
CA MET A 40 -25.69 7.92 8.48
C MET A 40 -24.55 7.13 9.13
N SER A 41 -24.91 6.19 10.00
CA SER A 41 -24.08 5.04 10.23
C SER A 41 -24.21 4.26 8.94
N SER A 42 -23.36 4.57 7.97
CA SER A 42 -23.08 3.65 6.88
C SER A 42 -22.64 2.37 7.56
N THR A 43 -23.55 1.43 7.73
CA THR A 43 -23.22 0.03 7.92
C THR A 43 -22.61 -0.38 6.59
N PHE A 44 -21.35 0.01 6.38
CA PHE A 44 -20.50 -0.67 5.45
C PHE A 44 -20.49 -2.11 5.96
N ASP A 45 -21.24 -2.96 5.28
CA ASP A 45 -21.02 -4.39 5.26
C ASP A 45 -19.61 -4.57 4.70
N HIS A 46 -18.65 -4.42 5.60
CA HIS A 46 -17.25 -4.57 5.34
C HIS A 46 -17.11 -6.06 5.08
N LYS A 47 -17.21 -6.47 3.80
CA LYS A 47 -16.55 -7.70 3.37
C LYS A 47 -15.10 -7.56 3.82
N THR A 48 -14.80 -8.13 4.98
CA THR A 48 -13.52 -7.96 5.65
C THR A 48 -12.48 -8.41 4.64
N LEU A 49 -11.63 -7.48 4.20
CA LEU A 49 -10.51 -7.81 3.32
C LEU A 49 -9.69 -8.87 4.06
N ARG A 50 -9.89 -10.13 3.66
CA ARG A 50 -9.32 -11.26 4.36
C ARG A 50 -7.87 -11.36 3.93
N LEU A 51 -7.00 -10.76 4.74
CA LEU A 51 -5.56 -10.88 4.59
C LEU A 51 -5.15 -12.34 4.83
N ASP A 52 -4.55 -12.93 3.81
CA ASP A 52 -3.86 -14.22 3.85
C ASP A 52 -2.43 -14.00 4.36
N MET A 53 -2.15 -14.46 5.58
CA MET A 53 -0.83 -14.32 6.19
C MET A 53 0.21 -15.22 5.52
N ASP A 54 -0.19 -16.37 4.95
CA ASP A 54 0.74 -17.23 4.23
C ASP A 54 1.15 -16.58 2.90
N GLY A 55 0.19 -15.97 2.20
CA GLY A 55 0.43 -15.13 1.04
C GLY A 55 1.36 -13.95 1.36
N PHE A 56 1.09 -13.24 2.46
CA PHE A 56 1.95 -12.15 2.95
C PHE A 56 3.39 -12.60 3.18
N CYS A 57 3.58 -13.69 3.94
CA CYS A 57 4.91 -14.22 4.28
C CYS A 57 5.66 -14.72 3.04
N ARG A 58 4.96 -15.39 2.12
CA ARG A 58 5.54 -15.87 0.86
C ARG A 58 5.99 -14.72 -0.03
N PHE A 59 5.17 -13.68 -0.15
CA PHE A 59 5.55 -12.46 -0.87
C PHE A 59 6.79 -11.82 -0.25
N ALA A 60 6.78 -11.60 1.07
CA ALA A 60 7.88 -10.95 1.78
C ALA A 60 9.21 -11.72 1.62
N ARG A 61 9.19 -13.05 1.75
CA ARG A 61 10.39 -13.90 1.56
C ARG A 61 10.87 -13.92 0.10
N ARG A 62 9.96 -13.80 -0.86
CA ARG A 62 10.34 -13.70 -2.29
C ARG A 62 10.92 -12.34 -2.62
N ALA A 63 10.35 -11.26 -2.09
CA ALA A 63 10.85 -9.90 -2.25
C ALA A 63 12.20 -9.69 -1.56
N PHE A 64 12.39 -10.30 -0.38
CA PHE A 64 13.61 -10.21 0.42
C PHE A 64 14.12 -11.60 0.81
N PRO A 65 14.90 -12.27 -0.07
CA PRO A 65 15.38 -13.64 0.17
C PRO A 65 16.37 -13.75 1.34
N THR A 66 17.10 -12.67 1.62
CA THR A 66 18.01 -12.56 2.75
C THR A 66 17.51 -11.47 3.68
N SER A 67 17.73 -11.61 4.99
CA SER A 67 17.37 -10.60 6.00
C SER A 67 15.93 -10.07 5.88
N THR A 68 14.97 -10.96 5.59
CA THR A 68 13.58 -10.60 5.26
C THR A 68 12.95 -9.65 6.27
N ALA A 69 13.14 -9.91 7.57
CA ALA A 69 12.56 -9.08 8.63
C ALA A 69 13.11 -7.65 8.63
N ALA A 70 14.42 -7.48 8.43
CA ALA A 70 15.07 -6.17 8.44
C ALA A 70 14.64 -5.32 7.24
N HIS A 71 14.61 -5.90 6.04
CA HIS A 71 14.15 -5.20 4.84
C HIS A 71 12.65 -4.88 4.91
N LEU A 72 11.83 -5.84 5.36
CA LEU A 72 10.40 -5.62 5.55
C LEU A 72 10.15 -4.47 6.54
N ALA A 73 10.83 -4.48 7.69
CA ALA A 73 10.76 -3.43 8.70
C ALA A 73 11.11 -2.06 8.13
N SER A 74 12.20 -1.98 7.35
CA SER A 74 12.63 -0.74 6.70
C SER A 74 11.63 -0.22 5.68
N VAL A 75 10.96 -1.09 4.92
CA VAL A 75 9.99 -0.67 3.90
C VAL A 75 8.69 -0.19 4.52
N VAL A 76 8.22 -0.85 5.56
CA VAL A 76 6.90 -0.56 6.16
C VAL A 76 6.96 0.41 7.33
N GLY A 77 8.16 0.84 7.76
CA GLY A 77 8.34 1.71 8.92
C GLY A 77 8.08 1.00 10.27
N ALA A 78 8.27 -0.31 10.33
CA ALA A 78 8.11 -1.10 11.55
C ALA A 78 9.46 -1.42 12.22
N THR A 79 9.42 -1.93 13.44
CA THR A 79 10.63 -2.50 14.07
C THR A 79 10.92 -3.89 13.51
N MET A 80 12.20 -4.30 13.51
CA MET A 80 12.59 -5.65 13.11
C MET A 80 11.87 -6.73 13.93
N SER A 81 11.74 -6.55 15.25
CA SER A 81 11.02 -7.48 16.12
C SER A 81 9.54 -7.62 15.72
N THR A 82 8.90 -6.51 15.33
CA THR A 82 7.52 -6.54 14.82
C THR A 82 7.43 -7.33 13.51
N ALA A 83 8.36 -7.11 12.58
CA ALA A 83 8.41 -7.84 11.32
C ALA A 83 8.65 -9.35 11.52
N GLU A 84 9.53 -9.74 12.45
CA GLU A 84 9.74 -11.14 12.83
C GLU A 84 8.47 -11.79 13.38
N LYS A 85 7.72 -11.08 14.23
CA LYS A 85 6.43 -11.55 14.75
C LYS A 85 5.38 -11.75 13.65
N TRP A 86 5.39 -10.95 12.59
CA TRP A 86 4.53 -11.18 11.43
C TRP A 86 4.96 -12.41 10.62
N LEU A 87 6.27 -12.51 10.34
CA LEU A 87 6.84 -13.61 9.54
C LEU A 87 6.72 -14.99 10.21
N SER A 88 6.57 -14.99 11.53
CA SER A 88 6.32 -16.18 12.36
C SER A 88 4.83 -16.40 12.67
N GLY A 89 3.94 -15.50 12.24
CA GLY A 89 2.49 -15.63 12.41
C GLY A 89 1.95 -15.28 13.80
N HIS A 90 2.78 -14.76 14.71
CA HIS A 90 2.36 -14.38 16.06
C HIS A 90 1.44 -13.15 16.08
N THR A 91 1.61 -12.23 15.15
CA THR A 91 0.82 -11.00 15.05
C THR A 91 0.48 -10.68 13.60
N ARG A 92 -0.46 -9.76 13.39
CA ARG A 92 -0.88 -9.29 12.06
C ARG A 92 -0.44 -7.84 11.85
N PRO A 93 -0.05 -7.43 10.64
CA PRO A 93 0.22 -6.04 10.33
C PRO A 93 -1.05 -5.19 10.45
N SER A 94 -0.89 -3.94 10.90
CA SER A 94 -1.99 -2.97 10.90
C SER A 94 -2.31 -2.51 9.47
N GLY A 95 -3.44 -1.82 9.30
CA GLY A 95 -3.84 -1.24 8.01
C GLY A 95 -2.80 -0.27 7.44
N GLU A 96 -2.09 0.47 8.29
CA GLU A 96 -1.02 1.39 7.88
C GLU A 96 0.18 0.66 7.28
N HIS A 97 0.64 -0.42 7.92
CA HIS A 97 1.73 -1.24 7.39
C HIS A 97 1.32 -1.96 6.09
N LEU A 98 0.06 -2.36 5.98
CA LEU A 98 -0.47 -2.90 4.71
C LEU A 98 -0.51 -1.84 3.62
N ALA A 99 -0.90 -0.61 3.94
CA ALA A 99 -0.86 0.50 3.00
C ALA A 99 0.58 0.77 2.51
N ALA A 100 1.56 0.75 3.42
CA ALA A 100 2.97 0.90 3.06
C ALA A 100 3.44 -0.21 2.10
N MET A 101 3.05 -1.46 2.34
CA MET A 101 3.33 -2.57 1.41
C MET A 101 2.68 -2.36 0.04
N ILE A 102 1.44 -1.90 0.00
CA ILE A 102 0.72 -1.60 -1.25
C ILE A 102 1.41 -0.45 -1.99
N SER A 103 1.86 0.59 -1.29
CA SER A 103 2.60 1.70 -1.90
C SER A 103 3.96 1.24 -2.45
N ALA A 104 4.66 0.35 -1.76
CA ALA A 104 5.98 -0.12 -2.17
C ALA A 104 5.94 -1.14 -3.32
N PHE A 105 4.97 -2.05 -3.33
CA PHE A 105 4.93 -3.21 -4.24
C PHE A 105 3.72 -3.25 -5.16
N GLY A 106 2.75 -2.38 -4.93
CA GLY A 106 1.56 -2.23 -5.76
C GLY A 106 0.70 -3.50 -5.84
N PRO A 107 0.11 -3.79 -7.01
CA PRO A 107 -0.86 -4.86 -7.18
C PRO A 107 -0.24 -6.27 -7.06
N ALA A 108 1.07 -6.41 -7.22
CA ALA A 108 1.76 -7.69 -7.09
C ALA A 108 1.66 -8.24 -5.66
N PHE A 109 1.80 -7.39 -4.65
CA PHE A 109 1.60 -7.76 -3.26
C PHE A 109 0.14 -8.12 -2.98
N LEU A 110 -0.81 -7.31 -3.48
CA LEU A 110 -2.23 -7.53 -3.27
C LEU A 110 -2.69 -8.89 -3.82
N ALA A 111 -2.27 -9.24 -5.04
CA ALA A 111 -2.64 -10.51 -5.66
C ALA A 111 -2.25 -11.72 -4.80
N GLU A 112 -1.14 -11.64 -4.07
CA GLU A 112 -0.66 -12.73 -3.23
C GLU A 112 -1.29 -12.71 -1.83
N ALA A 113 -1.25 -11.56 -1.15
CA ALA A 113 -1.70 -11.41 0.23
C ALA A 113 -3.23 -11.29 0.39
N VAL A 114 -3.95 -10.95 -0.69
CA VAL A 114 -5.41 -10.77 -0.69
C VAL A 114 -6.01 -11.52 -1.89
N PRO A 115 -6.38 -12.81 -1.73
CA PRO A 115 -6.80 -13.66 -2.84
C PRO A 115 -7.94 -13.11 -3.72
N SER A 116 -8.86 -12.35 -3.14
CA SER A 116 -9.98 -11.72 -3.86
C SER A 116 -9.54 -10.67 -4.88
N THR A 117 -8.31 -10.18 -4.80
CA THR A 117 -7.78 -9.16 -5.72
C THR A 117 -7.18 -9.74 -6.99
N ARG A 118 -6.87 -11.06 -7.01
CA ARG A 118 -6.16 -11.71 -8.13
C ARG A 118 -6.83 -11.47 -9.48
N GLN A 119 -8.16 -11.52 -9.52
CA GLN A 119 -8.93 -11.38 -10.76
C GLN A 119 -8.71 -10.05 -11.48
N TRP A 120 -8.56 -8.95 -10.74
CA TRP A 120 -8.36 -7.62 -11.31
C TRP A 120 -6.88 -7.21 -11.31
N ALA A 121 -6.09 -7.73 -10.37
CA ALA A 121 -4.66 -7.40 -10.25
C ALA A 121 -3.83 -8.10 -11.33
N ALA A 122 -4.14 -9.35 -11.69
CA ALA A 122 -3.40 -10.12 -12.69
C ALA A 122 -3.24 -9.39 -14.05
N PRO A 123 -4.31 -8.86 -14.70
CA PRO A 123 -4.14 -8.15 -15.97
C PRO A 123 -3.39 -6.82 -15.83
N ILE A 124 -3.33 -6.21 -14.65
CA ILE A 124 -2.52 -5.00 -14.41
C ILE A 124 -1.04 -5.38 -14.31
N ILE A 125 -0.73 -6.43 -13.55
CA ILE A 125 0.63 -6.95 -13.38
C ILE A 125 1.22 -7.36 -14.73
N GLU A 126 0.44 -8.09 -15.54
CA GLU A 126 0.92 -8.55 -16.85
C GLU A 126 1.18 -7.40 -17.81
N ARG A 127 0.29 -6.40 -17.87
CA ARG A 127 0.51 -5.21 -18.70
C ARG A 127 1.76 -4.44 -18.30
N ALA A 128 2.00 -4.28 -16.99
CA ALA A 128 3.21 -3.62 -16.51
C ALA A 128 4.48 -4.40 -16.88
N ARG A 129 4.44 -5.74 -16.78
CA ARG A 129 5.56 -6.59 -17.18
C ARG A 129 5.86 -6.50 -18.68
N LEU A 130 4.83 -6.58 -19.53
CA LEU A 130 5.00 -6.47 -20.98
C LEU A 130 5.53 -5.10 -21.39
N ALA A 131 5.05 -4.02 -20.77
CA ALA A 131 5.56 -2.67 -21.03
C ALA A 131 7.05 -2.55 -20.69
N GLU A 132 7.48 -3.15 -19.59
CA GLU A 132 8.89 -3.17 -19.18
C GLU A 132 9.76 -3.99 -20.14
N ILE A 133 9.30 -5.17 -20.56
CA ILE A 133 10.02 -5.98 -21.57
C ILE A 133 10.15 -5.21 -22.88
N SER A 134 9.07 -4.58 -23.35
CA SER A 134 9.10 -3.76 -24.57
C SER A 134 10.10 -2.62 -24.46
N ARG A 135 10.16 -1.93 -23.30
CA ARG A 135 11.14 -0.86 -23.04
C ARG A 135 12.57 -1.38 -23.13
N GLN A 136 12.87 -2.50 -22.47
CA GLN A 136 14.21 -3.10 -22.50
C GLN A 136 14.63 -3.53 -23.91
N LEU A 137 13.70 -4.08 -24.69
CA LEU A 137 13.97 -4.45 -26.08
C LEU A 137 14.29 -3.23 -26.94
N SER A 138 13.55 -2.13 -26.78
CA SER A 138 13.87 -0.87 -27.46
C SER A 138 15.28 -0.39 -27.11
N GLU A 139 15.65 -0.39 -25.83
CA GLU A 139 17.00 0.05 -25.39
C GLU A 139 18.13 -0.80 -25.98
N ILE A 140 17.93 -2.12 -26.07
CA ILE A 140 18.93 -3.03 -26.63
C ILE A 140 19.08 -2.83 -28.14
N LEU A 141 17.98 -2.56 -28.86
CA LEU A 141 18.00 -2.32 -30.30
C LEU A 141 18.70 -0.99 -30.63
N GLU A 142 18.40 0.08 -29.89
CA GLU A 142 19.05 1.39 -30.07
C GLU A 142 20.56 1.35 -29.74
N ALA A 143 20.98 0.53 -28.79
CA ALA A 143 22.41 0.38 -28.45
C ALA A 143 23.21 -0.45 -29.48
N ALA A 144 22.53 -1.12 -30.42
CA ALA A 144 23.16 -1.95 -31.44
C ALA A 144 23.37 -1.20 -32.79
N GLU A 145 22.78 -0.02 -32.94
CA GLU A 145 23.01 0.92 -34.05
C GLU A 145 24.20 1.85 -33.75
#